data_AF-A0AAN8F3X4-F1
#
_entry.id   AF-A0AAN8F3X4-F1
#
_cell.length_a   1.000
_cell.length_b   1.000
_cell.length_c   1.000
_cell.angle_alpha   90.00
_cell.angle_beta   90.00
_cell.angle_gamma   90.00
#
_symmetry.space_group_name_H-M   'P 1'
#
loop_
_entity.id
_entity.type
_entity.pdbx_description
1 polymer ?
#
loop_
_entity_poly.entity_id
_entity_poly.type
_entity_poly.pdbx_seq_one_letter_code
_entity_poly.pdbx_strand_id
1 'polypeptide(L)'
;MPSTCVVAAAVIVLAVNSMADAIRLRQYRRPLCTTEQTCSYEAFGMVFALCDCPGDEKSCPQDEENAVEHRGTLYSFCTSRKVPVCEDGQISTTVSGIQTAIHCVCADSYEMVQQPTGSKDVTNYTCRQKRLCSNDEACGSRSFAGEMRFCDCHTGSSCVYPSDAVVSPLSRHTGKCVVKDQ
;
A
#
# COMPACT_ATOMS: atom_id res chain seq x y z
N MET A 1 -1.26 65.98 -22.15
CA MET A 1 -1.02 65.02 -21.06
C MET A 1 -1.69 63.67 -21.39
N PRO A 2 -0.96 62.70 -21.96
CA PRO A 2 -1.32 61.29 -21.81
C PRO A 2 -0.06 60.41 -21.79
N SER A 3 0.67 60.34 -20.67
CA SER A 3 1.92 59.55 -20.61
C SER A 3 2.00 58.61 -19.40
N THR A 4 1.17 58.84 -18.39
CA THR A 4 1.17 58.04 -17.14
C THR A 4 0.40 56.73 -17.24
N CYS A 5 -0.59 56.61 -18.13
CA CYS A 5 -1.42 55.39 -18.23
C CYS A 5 -0.69 54.21 -18.89
N VAL A 6 0.24 54.46 -19.81
CA VAL A 6 0.92 53.40 -20.58
C VAL A 6 1.95 52.66 -19.72
N VAL A 7 2.62 53.37 -18.81
CA VAL A 7 3.65 52.79 -17.93
C VAL A 7 3.02 51.86 -16.88
N ALA A 8 1.87 52.25 -16.31
CA ALA A 8 1.16 51.42 -15.33
C ALA A 8 0.67 50.09 -15.93
N ALA A 9 0.18 50.10 -17.17
CA ALA A 9 -0.27 48.89 -17.86
C ALA A 9 0.89 47.92 -18.17
N ALA A 10 2.06 48.43 -18.56
CA ALA A 10 3.23 47.60 -18.84
C ALA A 10 3.80 46.91 -17.59
N VAL A 11 3.79 47.59 -16.44
CA VAL A 11 4.26 47.02 -15.16
C VAL A 11 3.32 45.92 -14.67
N ILE A 12 2.01 46.05 -14.88
CA ILE A 12 1.04 45.01 -14.52
C ILE A 12 1.23 43.76 -15.40
N VAL A 13 1.42 43.90 -16.71
CA VAL A 13 1.64 42.75 -17.61
C VAL A 13 2.93 42.00 -17.28
N LEU A 14 4.00 42.71 -16.91
CA LEU A 14 5.27 42.10 -16.49
C LEU A 14 5.16 41.39 -15.13
N ALA A 15 4.37 41.94 -14.19
CA ALA A 15 4.10 41.30 -12.90
C ALA A 15 3.26 40.02 -13.06
N VAL A 16 2.28 40.00 -13.97
CA VAL A 16 1.42 38.82 -14.20
C VAL A 16 2.20 37.69 -14.90
N ASN A 17 3.12 38.01 -15.82
CA ASN A 17 3.99 37.00 -16.45
C ASN A 17 5.02 36.42 -15.47
N SER A 18 5.55 37.23 -14.54
CA SER A 18 6.48 36.77 -13.50
C SER A 18 5.82 35.83 -12.48
N MET A 19 4.53 36.04 -12.17
CA MET A 19 3.77 35.14 -11.31
C MET A 19 3.35 33.84 -12.01
N ALA A 20 3.23 33.82 -13.34
CA ALA A 20 2.95 32.60 -14.08
C ALA A 20 4.12 31.59 -14.01
N ASP A 21 5.37 32.07 -13.97
CA ASP A 21 6.54 31.21 -13.79
C ASP A 21 6.74 30.78 -12.32
N ALA A 22 6.28 31.56 -11.35
CA ALA A 22 6.29 31.18 -9.93
C ALA A 22 5.23 30.10 -9.60
N ILE A 23 4.18 29.97 -10.43
CA ILE A 23 3.17 28.88 -10.37
C ILE A 23 3.57 27.71 -11.29
N ARG A 24 4.84 27.62 -11.73
CA ARG A 24 5.43 26.30 -12.00
C ARG A 24 5.74 25.61 -10.67
N LEU A 25 4.65 25.35 -9.91
CA LEU A 25 4.57 24.28 -8.94
C LEU A 25 5.35 23.12 -9.55
N ARG A 26 6.47 22.76 -8.90
CA ARG A 26 7.27 21.57 -9.20
C ARG A 26 6.34 20.53 -9.79
N GLN A 27 6.40 20.31 -11.11
CA GLN A 27 5.64 19.24 -11.75
C GLN A 27 6.11 17.99 -11.03
N TYR A 28 5.31 17.52 -10.07
CA TYR A 28 5.59 16.30 -9.34
C TYR A 28 5.51 15.21 -10.38
N ARG A 29 6.66 14.86 -10.94
CA ARG A 29 6.80 13.72 -11.83
C ARG A 29 6.88 12.50 -10.95
N ARG A 30 5.98 11.56 -11.18
CA ARG A 30 6.06 10.25 -10.57
C ARG A 30 7.41 9.62 -10.98
N PRO A 31 8.05 8.87 -10.08
CA PRO A 31 9.27 8.14 -10.41
C PRO A 31 8.98 7.12 -11.53
N LEU A 32 10.02 6.65 -12.21
CA LEU A 32 9.90 5.53 -13.14
C LEU A 32 9.84 4.22 -12.36
N CYS A 33 8.98 3.30 -12.77
CA CYS A 33 8.88 1.97 -12.16
C CYS A 33 10.09 1.11 -12.50
N THR A 34 10.58 0.33 -11.53
CA THR A 34 11.38 -0.86 -11.82
C THR A 34 10.47 -2.03 -12.21
N THR A 35 11.03 -3.10 -12.77
CA THR A 35 10.27 -4.29 -13.20
C THR A 35 9.53 -5.00 -12.07
N GLU A 36 10.01 -4.87 -10.84
CA GLU A 36 9.41 -5.50 -9.65
C GLU A 36 8.36 -4.61 -8.98
N GLN A 37 8.33 -3.31 -9.32
CA GLN A 37 7.45 -2.32 -8.72
C GLN A 37 6.09 -2.29 -9.40
N THR A 38 5.08 -2.09 -8.58
CA THR A 38 3.70 -1.88 -9.03
C THR A 38 3.55 -0.44 -9.51
N CYS A 39 3.01 -0.27 -10.72
CA CYS A 39 2.76 1.06 -11.29
C CYS A 39 1.46 1.65 -10.78
N SER A 40 0.48 0.81 -10.44
CA SER A 40 -0.72 1.21 -9.71
C SER A 40 -1.27 0.05 -8.89
N TYR A 41 -2.14 0.36 -7.94
CA TYR A 41 -2.97 -0.63 -7.29
C TYR A 41 -4.40 -0.14 -7.12
N GLU A 42 -5.36 -1.07 -7.14
CA GLU A 42 -6.75 -0.80 -6.84
C GLU A 42 -7.11 -1.33 -5.45
N ALA A 43 -7.60 -0.42 -4.60
CA ALA A 43 -8.13 -0.75 -3.29
C ALA A 43 -9.38 0.07 -3.02
N PHE A 44 -10.42 -0.56 -2.47
CA PHE A 44 -11.72 0.09 -2.17
C PHE A 44 -12.37 0.77 -3.39
N GLY A 45 -12.17 0.23 -4.60
CA GLY A 45 -12.68 0.80 -5.85
C GLY A 45 -11.98 2.09 -6.29
N MET A 46 -10.82 2.41 -5.70
CA MET A 46 -9.98 3.55 -6.08
C MET A 46 -8.63 3.07 -6.62
N VAL A 47 -8.21 3.64 -7.74
CA VAL A 47 -6.92 3.35 -8.38
C VAL A 47 -5.88 4.37 -7.93
N PHE A 48 -4.79 3.88 -7.34
CA PHE A 48 -3.66 4.68 -6.89
C PHE A 48 -2.46 4.46 -7.80
N ALA A 49 -2.06 5.49 -8.55
CA ALA A 49 -0.91 5.43 -9.44
C ALA A 49 0.38 5.84 -8.72
N LEU A 50 1.38 4.96 -8.73
CA LEU A 50 2.61 5.07 -7.93
C LEU A 50 3.82 5.55 -8.72
N CYS A 51 3.98 5.03 -9.94
CA CYS A 51 5.11 5.34 -10.81
C CYS A 51 4.68 5.31 -12.29
N ASP A 52 5.45 5.98 -13.14
CA ASP A 52 5.25 5.96 -14.58
C ASP A 52 5.99 4.76 -15.19
N CYS A 53 5.38 4.10 -16.17
CA CYS A 53 6.02 2.98 -16.85
C CYS A 53 7.18 3.42 -17.75
N PRO A 54 8.26 2.61 -17.84
CA PRO A 54 9.38 2.91 -18.73
C PRO A 54 8.96 2.76 -20.20
N GLY A 55 9.33 3.73 -21.02
CA GLY A 55 9.02 3.75 -22.46
C GLY A 55 8.37 5.07 -22.91
N ASP A 56 7.87 5.07 -24.14
CA ASP A 56 7.12 6.21 -24.70
C ASP A 56 5.72 6.31 -24.06
N GLU A 57 5.12 5.16 -23.74
CA GLU A 57 3.88 5.09 -23.00
C GLU A 57 4.16 5.04 -21.49
N LYS A 58 3.78 6.13 -20.81
CA LYS A 58 3.97 6.28 -19.36
C LYS A 58 2.79 5.76 -18.54
N SER A 59 1.70 5.36 -19.20
CA SER A 59 0.49 4.81 -18.57
C SER A 59 0.82 3.50 -17.86
N CYS A 60 0.19 3.28 -16.72
CA CYS A 60 0.16 1.96 -16.09
C CYS A 60 -0.95 1.14 -16.76
N PRO A 61 -0.64 -0.02 -17.37
CA PRO A 61 -1.64 -0.89 -17.98
C PRO A 61 -2.72 -1.28 -16.97
N GLN A 62 -3.97 -1.42 -17.44
CA GLN A 62 -5.12 -1.85 -16.63
C GLN A 62 -5.63 -3.23 -17.05
N ASP A 63 -4.95 -3.89 -18.00
CA ASP A 63 -5.31 -5.22 -18.46
C ASP A 63 -5.03 -6.27 -17.38
N GLU A 64 -5.91 -7.28 -17.27
CA GLU A 64 -5.78 -8.35 -16.28
C GLU A 64 -4.46 -9.12 -16.42
N GLU A 65 -3.90 -9.22 -17.63
CA GLU A 65 -2.62 -9.89 -17.89
C GLU A 65 -1.42 -9.20 -17.20
N ASN A 66 -1.56 -7.92 -16.89
CA ASN A 66 -0.56 -7.09 -16.23
C ASN A 66 -0.86 -6.89 -14.75
N ALA A 67 -1.95 -7.50 -14.24
CA ALA A 67 -2.42 -7.33 -12.88
C ALA A 67 -2.24 -8.62 -12.08
N VAL A 68 -1.95 -8.46 -10.79
CA VAL A 68 -1.87 -9.56 -9.83
C VAL A 68 -2.74 -9.22 -8.64
N GLU A 69 -3.73 -10.06 -8.40
CA GLU A 69 -4.52 -9.97 -7.18
C GLU A 69 -3.71 -10.53 -6.01
N HIS A 70 -3.52 -9.72 -4.98
CA HIS A 70 -2.91 -10.14 -3.74
C HIS A 70 -3.69 -9.58 -2.55
N ARG A 71 -4.33 -10.48 -1.78
CA ARG A 71 -5.15 -10.17 -0.61
C ARG A 71 -6.26 -9.13 -0.87
N GLY A 72 -6.96 -9.26 -2.00
CA GLY A 72 -8.06 -8.37 -2.37
C GLY A 72 -7.62 -6.97 -2.81
N THR A 73 -6.32 -6.77 -3.03
CA THR A 73 -5.76 -5.59 -3.71
C THR A 73 -5.26 -6.05 -5.07
N LEU A 74 -5.68 -5.36 -6.12
CA LEU A 74 -5.22 -5.63 -7.48
C LEU A 74 -4.00 -4.76 -7.76
N TYR A 75 -2.85 -5.39 -8.00
CA TYR A 75 -1.60 -4.70 -8.26
C TYR A 75 -1.24 -4.78 -9.74
N SER A 76 -1.13 -3.64 -10.42
CA SER A 76 -0.78 -3.57 -11.84
C SER A 76 0.71 -3.30 -12.04
N PHE A 77 1.29 -3.94 -13.05
CA PHE A 77 2.68 -3.82 -13.45
C PHE A 77 2.79 -3.27 -14.87
N CYS A 78 3.93 -2.67 -15.20
CA CYS A 78 4.18 -2.15 -16.54
C CYS A 78 4.29 -3.24 -17.62
N THR A 79 4.61 -4.47 -17.20
CA THR A 79 4.75 -5.63 -18.07
C THR A 79 4.16 -6.85 -17.39
N SER A 80 3.54 -7.73 -18.17
CA SER A 80 3.01 -8.98 -17.68
C SER A 80 4.10 -9.79 -17.00
N ARG A 81 3.81 -10.29 -15.80
CA ARG A 81 4.73 -11.12 -15.02
C ARG A 81 3.98 -12.22 -14.31
N LYS A 82 4.58 -13.41 -14.30
CA LYS A 82 4.12 -14.51 -13.46
C LYS A 82 4.76 -14.36 -12.09
N VAL A 83 3.94 -13.98 -11.10
CA VAL A 83 4.41 -13.87 -9.72
C VAL A 83 4.35 -15.27 -9.09
N PRO A 84 5.47 -15.82 -8.59
CA PRO A 84 5.49 -17.14 -7.98
C PRO A 84 4.80 -17.14 -6.61
N VAL A 85 4.49 -18.33 -6.11
CA VAL A 85 4.02 -18.52 -4.73
C VAL A 85 5.23 -18.51 -3.78
N CYS A 86 5.12 -17.84 -2.63
CA CYS A 86 6.19 -17.75 -1.65
C CYS A 86 6.39 -19.04 -0.84
N GLU A 87 7.64 -19.32 -0.46
CA GLU A 87 7.99 -20.30 0.58
C GLU A 87 7.87 -19.72 2.00
N ASP A 88 7.97 -20.59 3.02
CA ASP A 88 7.98 -20.13 4.42
C ASP A 88 9.20 -19.26 4.72
N GLY A 89 8.94 -18.08 5.29
CA GLY A 89 9.97 -17.12 5.61
C GLY A 89 10.45 -16.29 4.42
N GLN A 90 9.86 -16.46 3.23
CA GLN A 90 10.19 -15.64 2.07
C GLN A 90 9.48 -14.29 2.09
N ILE A 91 10.17 -13.23 1.66
CA ILE A 91 9.59 -11.89 1.53
C ILE A 91 8.64 -11.89 0.34
N SER A 92 7.36 -11.62 0.60
CA SER A 92 6.31 -11.47 -0.40
C SER A 92 6.24 -10.06 -0.95
N THR A 93 6.24 -9.07 -0.06
CA THR A 93 6.01 -7.67 -0.42
C THR A 93 7.03 -6.77 0.27
N THR A 94 7.57 -5.82 -0.46
CA THR A 94 8.38 -4.73 0.07
C THR A 94 7.70 -3.41 -0.23
N VAL A 95 7.43 -2.63 0.81
CA VAL A 95 6.89 -1.26 0.69
C VAL A 95 8.01 -0.28 1.01
N SER A 96 8.36 0.59 0.06
CA SER A 96 9.33 1.67 0.27
C SER A 96 8.67 3.02 0.00
N GLY A 97 8.36 3.76 1.06
CA GLY A 97 7.54 4.97 0.98
C GLY A 97 6.15 4.66 0.40
N ILE A 98 5.87 5.18 -0.79
CA ILE A 98 4.62 4.89 -1.54
C ILE A 98 4.77 3.71 -2.52
N GLN A 99 5.99 3.28 -2.82
CA GLN A 99 6.23 2.24 -3.81
C GLN A 99 6.06 0.86 -3.19
N THR A 100 5.30 0.00 -3.86
CA THR A 100 5.10 -1.39 -3.45
C THR A 100 5.70 -2.32 -4.50
N ALA A 101 6.59 -3.21 -4.07
CA ALA A 101 7.15 -4.27 -4.87
C ALA A 101 6.59 -5.62 -4.39
N ILE A 102 6.00 -6.37 -5.32
CA ILE A 102 5.52 -7.73 -5.05
C ILE A 102 6.56 -8.69 -5.62
N HIS A 103 7.09 -9.55 -4.77
CA HIS A 103 8.11 -10.55 -5.13
C HIS A 103 7.48 -11.91 -5.37
N CYS A 104 6.55 -12.31 -4.50
CA CYS A 104 5.80 -13.55 -4.57
C CYS A 104 4.46 -13.40 -3.85
N VAL A 105 3.51 -14.31 -4.09
CA VAL A 105 2.19 -14.34 -3.46
C VAL A 105 2.18 -15.38 -2.32
N CYS A 106 1.77 -14.98 -1.11
CA CYS A 106 1.53 -15.95 -0.04
C CYS A 106 0.37 -16.89 -0.41
N ALA A 107 0.56 -18.21 -0.27
CA ALA A 107 -0.53 -19.16 -0.36
C ALA A 107 -1.56 -18.94 0.77
N ASP A 108 -2.79 -19.44 0.60
CA ASP A 108 -3.86 -19.27 1.59
C ASP A 108 -3.55 -19.88 2.97
N SER A 109 -2.66 -20.89 3.00
CA SER A 109 -2.15 -21.51 4.23
C SER A 109 -1.08 -20.68 4.95
N TYR A 110 -0.71 -19.51 4.40
CA TYR A 110 0.31 -18.62 4.92
C TYR A 110 -0.31 -17.27 5.36
N GLU A 111 0.26 -16.68 6.38
CA GLU A 111 0.02 -15.31 6.81
C GLU A 111 1.15 -14.39 6.37
N MET A 112 0.81 -13.14 6.08
CA MET A 112 1.78 -12.12 5.72
C MET A 112 2.16 -11.32 6.96
N VAL A 113 3.39 -11.46 7.43
CA VAL A 113 3.89 -10.88 8.67
C VAL A 113 4.86 -9.74 8.35
N GLN A 114 4.58 -8.56 8.91
CA GLN A 114 5.47 -7.40 8.82
C GLN A 114 6.78 -7.70 9.56
N GLN A 115 7.91 -7.57 8.88
CA GLN A 115 9.23 -7.69 9.48
C GLN A 115 9.74 -6.31 9.90
N PRO A 116 10.30 -6.19 11.13
CA PRO A 116 11.00 -4.98 11.52
C PRO A 116 12.25 -4.83 10.65
N THR A 117 12.34 -3.71 9.96
CA THR A 117 13.48 -3.31 9.15
C THR A 117 14.28 -2.25 9.90
N GLY A 118 15.60 -2.20 9.69
CA GLY A 118 16.44 -1.14 10.26
C GLY A 118 16.19 0.24 9.63
N SER A 119 15.47 0.31 8.51
CA SER A 119 15.14 1.54 7.79
C SER A 119 13.68 1.91 8.04
N LYS A 120 13.43 3.16 8.47
CA LYS A 120 12.08 3.66 8.75
C LYS A 120 11.17 3.72 7.51
N ASP A 121 11.76 3.75 6.32
CA ASP A 121 11.03 3.98 5.07
C ASP A 121 10.77 2.69 4.29
N VAL A 122 11.31 1.56 4.73
CA VAL A 122 11.15 0.26 4.06
C VAL A 122 10.43 -0.68 5.01
N THR A 123 9.34 -1.28 4.57
CA THR A 123 8.65 -2.34 5.31
C THR A 123 8.66 -3.61 4.48
N ASN A 124 9.21 -4.68 5.02
CA ASN A 124 9.14 -6.00 4.39
C ASN A 124 8.02 -6.82 5.01
N TYR A 125 7.35 -7.58 4.16
CA TYR A 125 6.29 -8.50 4.54
C TYR A 125 6.68 -9.90 4.10
N THR A 126 6.67 -10.82 5.04
CA THR A 126 7.14 -12.20 4.85
C THR A 126 5.97 -13.16 4.96
N CYS A 127 5.90 -14.16 4.09
CA CYS A 127 4.92 -15.23 4.26
C CYS A 127 5.40 -16.19 5.34
N ARG A 128 4.54 -16.47 6.31
CA ARG A 128 4.76 -17.47 7.34
C ARG A 128 3.62 -18.46 7.34
N GLN A 129 3.92 -19.73 7.48
CA GLN A 129 2.90 -20.75 7.59
C GLN A 129 2.00 -20.43 8.79
N LYS A 130 0.68 -20.48 8.58
CA LYS A 130 -0.28 -20.27 9.66
C LYS A 130 -0.06 -21.37 10.69
N ARG A 131 0.48 -20.99 11.84
CA ARG A 131 0.62 -21.89 12.99
C ARG A 131 -0.66 -21.91 13.80
N LEU A 132 -0.89 -23.02 14.47
CA LEU A 132 -1.92 -23.07 15.50
C LEU A 132 -1.48 -22.22 16.70
N CYS A 133 -2.40 -21.45 17.25
CA CYS A 133 -2.14 -20.68 18.46
C CYS A 133 -1.83 -21.63 19.62
N SER A 134 -0.79 -21.31 20.39
CA SER A 134 -0.61 -21.96 21.70
C SER A 134 -1.72 -21.54 22.66
N ASN A 135 -1.95 -22.32 23.71
CA ASN A 135 -2.90 -21.92 24.76
C ASN A 135 -2.53 -20.53 25.31
N ASP A 136 -3.53 -19.65 25.42
CA ASP A 136 -3.40 -18.24 25.85
C ASP A 136 -2.63 -17.30 24.92
N GLU A 137 -2.16 -17.77 23.76
CA GLU A 137 -1.55 -16.91 22.75
C GLU A 137 -2.58 -16.00 22.09
N ALA A 138 -2.13 -14.78 21.76
CA ALA A 138 -2.94 -13.86 20.97
C ALA A 138 -3.13 -14.40 19.55
N CYS A 139 -4.38 -14.56 19.12
CA CYS A 139 -4.69 -15.02 17.76
C CYS A 139 -4.64 -13.92 16.71
N GLY A 140 -4.65 -12.66 17.13
CA GLY A 140 -4.56 -11.53 16.23
C GLY A 140 -4.67 -10.20 16.96
N SER A 141 -4.62 -9.12 16.19
CA SER A 141 -4.86 -7.77 16.64
C SER A 141 -5.79 -7.03 15.69
N ARG A 142 -6.68 -6.19 16.22
CA ARG A 142 -7.57 -5.33 15.45
C ARG A 142 -7.33 -3.87 15.82
N SER A 143 -7.20 -3.01 14.81
CA SER A 143 -7.11 -1.56 14.95
C SER A 143 -7.92 -0.87 13.84
N PHE A 144 -7.91 0.47 13.82
CA PHE A 144 -8.49 1.26 12.73
C PHE A 144 -7.87 0.92 11.35
N ALA A 145 -6.59 0.54 11.33
CA ALA A 145 -5.89 0.16 10.10
C ALA A 145 -6.29 -1.23 9.56
N GLY A 146 -7.08 -1.99 10.30
CA GLY A 146 -7.56 -3.32 9.92
C GLY A 146 -7.31 -4.40 10.97
N GLU A 147 -7.63 -5.63 10.60
CA GLU A 147 -7.38 -6.83 11.40
C GLU A 147 -6.12 -7.54 10.92
N MET A 148 -5.25 -7.90 11.85
CA MET A 148 -4.06 -8.70 11.66
C MET A 148 -4.23 -10.00 12.43
N ARG A 149 -4.04 -11.15 11.78
CA ARG A 149 -3.96 -12.45 12.49
C ARG A 149 -2.51 -12.84 12.74
N PHE A 150 -2.29 -13.57 13.82
CA PHE A 150 -0.97 -14.06 14.26
C PHE A 150 -0.88 -15.59 14.24
N CYS A 151 -2.01 -16.28 14.34
CA CYS A 151 -2.12 -17.74 14.34
C CYS A 151 -3.60 -18.14 14.15
N ASP A 152 -3.82 -19.40 13.76
CA ASP A 152 -5.15 -19.99 13.66
C ASP A 152 -5.54 -20.67 14.99
N CYS A 153 -6.79 -20.49 15.38
CA CYS A 153 -7.32 -21.15 16.57
C CYS A 153 -7.62 -22.62 16.31
N HIS A 154 -7.56 -23.45 17.35
CA HIS A 154 -7.91 -24.87 17.26
C HIS A 154 -9.35 -25.07 16.77
N THR A 155 -9.62 -26.24 16.17
CA THR A 155 -10.96 -26.60 15.67
C THR A 155 -12.00 -26.46 16.79
N GLY A 156 -13.10 -25.75 16.52
CA GLY A 156 -14.14 -25.45 17.51
C GLY A 156 -13.92 -24.14 18.29
N SER A 157 -12.82 -23.43 18.04
CA SER A 157 -12.56 -22.10 18.60
C SER A 157 -12.43 -21.04 17.51
N SER A 158 -12.66 -19.79 17.86
CA SER A 158 -12.51 -18.63 16.98
C SER A 158 -11.76 -17.51 17.66
N CYS A 159 -11.05 -16.70 16.86
CA CYS A 159 -10.37 -15.51 17.35
C CYS A 159 -11.41 -14.44 17.68
N VAL A 160 -11.58 -14.14 18.97
CA VAL A 160 -12.54 -13.13 19.47
C VAL A 160 -11.77 -11.95 20.03
N TYR A 161 -12.18 -10.75 19.61
CA TYR A 161 -11.65 -9.48 20.11
C TYR A 161 -12.58 -8.92 21.19
N PRO A 162 -12.04 -8.29 22.25
CA PRO A 162 -12.86 -7.66 23.28
C PRO A 162 -13.78 -6.60 22.66
N SER A 163 -15.08 -6.74 22.86
CA SER A 163 -16.16 -5.96 22.24
C SER A 163 -16.34 -4.53 22.81
N ASP A 164 -15.80 -4.25 24.00
CA ASP A 164 -15.94 -2.94 24.68
C ASP A 164 -14.87 -1.91 24.28
N ALA A 165 -14.15 -2.23 23.24
CA ALA A 165 -13.13 -1.39 22.65
C ALA A 165 -13.75 -0.37 21.69
N VAL A 166 -14.04 0.84 22.18
CA VAL A 166 -14.18 1.99 21.29
C VAL A 166 -12.91 2.04 20.44
N VAL A 167 -13.03 1.78 19.13
CA VAL A 167 -11.92 1.77 18.17
C VAL A 167 -11.39 3.19 18.06
N SER A 168 -10.57 3.59 19.03
CA SER A 168 -9.87 4.85 18.98
C SER A 168 -8.70 4.70 18.01
N PRO A 169 -8.28 5.77 17.30
CA PRO A 169 -7.17 5.71 16.35
C PRO A 169 -5.85 5.20 16.95
N LEU A 170 -5.72 5.27 18.27
CA LEU A 170 -4.54 4.85 19.03
C LEU A 170 -4.68 3.47 19.71
N SER A 171 -5.86 2.84 19.63
CA SER A 171 -6.14 1.59 20.35
C SER A 171 -5.86 0.37 19.48
N ARG A 172 -5.03 -0.53 19.99
CA ARG A 172 -4.73 -1.83 19.39
C ARG A 172 -5.33 -2.91 20.29
N HIS A 173 -6.34 -3.61 19.79
CA HIS A 173 -7.00 -4.70 20.53
C HIS A 173 -6.37 -6.02 20.16
N THR A 174 -6.21 -6.90 21.13
CA THR A 174 -5.62 -8.22 20.93
C THR A 174 -6.72 -9.26 21.09
N GLY A 175 -6.83 -10.17 20.12
CA GLY A 175 -7.81 -11.25 20.12
C GLY A 175 -7.28 -12.48 20.83
N LYS A 176 -8.19 -13.27 21.41
CA LYS A 176 -7.89 -14.60 21.98
C LYS A 176 -8.74 -15.67 21.32
N CYS A 177 -8.20 -16.90 21.26
CA CYS A 177 -8.99 -18.06 20.84
C CYS A 177 -10.00 -18.41 21.92
N VAL A 178 -11.28 -18.31 21.59
CA VAL A 178 -12.39 -18.68 22.47
C VAL A 178 -13.16 -19.82 21.82
N VAL A 179 -13.48 -20.85 22.59
CA VAL A 179 -14.31 -21.98 22.13
C VAL A 179 -15.69 -21.43 21.79
N LYS A 180 -16.22 -21.81 20.64
CA LYS A 180 -17.61 -21.50 20.29
C LYS A 180 -18.50 -22.39 21.16
N ASP A 181 -19.10 -21.84 22.20
CA ASP A 181 -20.22 -22.50 22.86
C ASP A 181 -21.34 -22.70 21.81
N GLN A 182 -21.82 -23.95 21.69
CA GLN A 182 -22.98 -24.31 20.87
C GLN A 182 -24.27 -23.80 21.50
#